data_AF-A0A355C0P2-F1
#
_entry.id   AF-A0A355C0P2-F1
#
_cell.length_a   1.000
_cell.length_b   1.000
_cell.length_c   1.000
_cell.angle_alpha   90.00
_cell.angle_beta   90.00
_cell.angle_gamma   90.00
#
_symmetry.space_group_name_H-M   'P 1'
#
loop_
_entity.id
_entity.type
_entity.pdbx_description
1 polymer ?
#
loop_
_entity_poly.entity_id
_entity_poly.type
_entity_poly.pdbx_seq_one_letter_code
_entity_poly.pdbx_strand_id
1 'polypeptide(L)'
;MTDAVTAASAATKVSGALKKASASTGVGFDYLYRVAVRESSLNPAAKARTSSAAGLFQFIEQTWLGAVKKYGAGHGLGAEAADIVRGPGGRYTVADPARRQAILDLRFDAEKAAGLAAELARENKASLEGALGRAVGAAELYAAHFLGPTGARTLLSADAGASAAALLPSAAAANRHVFFDGARERSVGEVIDSFRKTIGGAAAAVEEIKSAIGDGLSAIAGDAFRETAAFSPAQPLPGLETRSLSPLVLAVLQALDWRGPGFSDGRD
;
A
#
# COMPACT_ATOMS: atom_id res chain seq x y z
N MET A 1 -9.15 22.51 24.33
CA MET A 1 -10.42 22.02 23.72
C MET A 1 -10.38 21.99 22.19
N THR A 2 -9.73 22.96 21.53
CA THR A 2 -9.57 23.04 20.06
C THR A 2 -8.82 21.87 19.42
N ASP A 3 -7.75 21.39 20.05
CA ASP A 3 -6.90 20.32 19.47
C ASP A 3 -7.59 18.95 19.47
N ALA A 4 -8.34 18.65 20.54
CA ALA A 4 -9.10 17.41 20.67
C ALA A 4 -10.25 17.33 19.65
N VAL A 5 -10.95 18.45 19.42
CA VAL A 5 -12.02 18.54 18.40
C VAL A 5 -11.44 18.41 17.00
N THR A 6 -10.26 18.98 16.74
CA THR A 6 -9.57 18.86 15.44
C THR A 6 -9.10 17.43 15.18
N ALA A 7 -8.53 16.76 16.19
CA ALA A 7 -8.13 15.36 16.10
C ALA A 7 -9.32 14.42 15.87
N ALA A 8 -10.44 14.63 16.59
CA ALA A 8 -11.66 13.85 16.40
C ALA A 8 -12.28 14.03 14.99
N SER A 9 -12.25 15.26 14.47
CA SER A 9 -12.70 15.56 13.10
C SER A 9 -11.81 14.88 12.04
N ALA A 10 -10.49 14.92 12.23
CA ALA A 10 -9.53 14.24 11.34
C ALA A 10 -9.74 12.71 11.35
N ALA A 11 -9.90 12.10 12.53
CA ALA A 11 -10.19 10.67 12.66
C ALA A 11 -11.50 10.27 11.96
N THR A 12 -12.54 11.09 12.09
CA THR A 12 -13.83 10.87 11.41
C THR A 12 -13.69 10.92 9.90
N LYS A 13 -12.96 11.92 9.36
CA LYS A 13 -12.67 12.04 7.93
C LYS A 13 -11.89 10.83 7.40
N VAL A 14 -10.86 10.39 8.12
CA VAL A 14 -10.06 9.22 7.76
C VAL A 14 -10.93 7.96 7.74
N SER A 15 -11.72 7.71 8.80
CA SER A 15 -12.62 6.55 8.84
C SER A 15 -13.63 6.55 7.68
N GLY A 16 -14.24 7.70 7.39
CA GLY A 16 -15.16 7.87 6.26
C GLY A 16 -14.50 7.60 4.90
N ALA A 17 -13.30 8.14 4.68
CA ALA A 17 -12.53 7.93 3.46
C ALA A 17 -12.20 6.44 3.24
N LEU A 18 -11.76 5.74 4.28
CA LEU A 18 -11.44 4.31 4.23
C LEU A 18 -12.69 3.46 3.92
N LYS A 19 -13.84 3.76 4.55
CA LYS A 19 -15.11 3.08 4.27
C LYS A 19 -15.57 3.29 2.83
N LYS A 20 -15.48 4.52 2.34
CA LYS A 20 -15.83 4.86 0.94
C LYS A 20 -14.94 4.11 -0.06
N ALA A 21 -13.63 4.13 0.17
CA ALA A 21 -12.65 3.44 -0.69
C ALA A 21 -12.87 1.92 -0.70
N SER A 22 -13.20 1.35 0.46
CA SER A 22 -13.55 -0.06 0.58
C SER A 22 -14.78 -0.42 -0.23
N ALA A 23 -15.88 0.32 -0.03
CA ALA A 23 -17.13 0.12 -0.75
C ALA A 23 -16.99 0.28 -2.29
N SER A 24 -16.17 1.22 -2.76
CA SER A 24 -16.04 1.48 -4.20
C SER A 24 -15.12 0.51 -4.94
N THR A 25 -14.17 -0.13 -4.25
CA THR A 25 -13.13 -0.97 -4.88
C THR A 25 -13.25 -2.46 -4.53
N GLY A 26 -14.03 -2.79 -3.50
CA GLY A 26 -14.13 -4.13 -2.92
C GLY A 26 -12.98 -4.50 -1.99
N VAL A 27 -11.93 -3.67 -1.85
CA VAL A 27 -10.84 -3.92 -0.89
C VAL A 27 -11.40 -3.77 0.53
N GLY A 28 -11.12 -4.71 1.42
CA GLY A 28 -11.65 -4.72 2.78
C GLY A 28 -11.22 -3.50 3.60
N PHE A 29 -12.16 -2.93 4.36
CA PHE A 29 -11.91 -1.77 5.23
C PHE A 29 -10.77 -2.04 6.23
N ASP A 30 -10.77 -3.22 6.87
CA ASP A 30 -9.75 -3.60 7.86
C ASP A 30 -8.34 -3.60 7.26
N TYR A 31 -8.19 -4.10 6.02
CA TYR A 31 -6.92 -4.04 5.31
C TYR A 31 -6.46 -2.59 5.10
N LEU A 32 -7.32 -1.73 4.54
CA LEU A 32 -6.98 -0.32 4.29
C LEU A 32 -6.65 0.43 5.60
N TYR A 33 -7.42 0.17 6.65
CA TYR A 33 -7.19 0.74 7.98
C TYR A 33 -5.82 0.36 8.53
N ARG A 34 -5.46 -0.92 8.47
CA ARG A 34 -4.17 -1.40 8.99
C ARG A 34 -2.97 -0.89 8.22
N VAL A 35 -3.10 -0.80 6.89
CA VAL A 35 -2.06 -0.17 6.08
C VAL A 35 -1.92 1.30 6.50
N ALA A 36 -3.01 2.05 6.64
CA ALA A 36 -2.96 3.45 7.08
C ALA A 36 -2.40 3.63 8.50
N VAL A 37 -2.72 2.74 9.45
CA VAL A 37 -2.10 2.72 10.79
C VAL A 37 -0.59 2.48 10.68
N ARG A 38 -0.18 1.51 9.87
CA ARG A 38 1.24 1.16 9.73
C ARG A 38 2.05 2.25 9.04
N GLU A 39 1.50 2.86 8.00
CA GLU A 39 2.20 3.84 7.18
C GLU A 39 2.30 5.21 7.88
N SER A 40 1.24 5.65 8.57
CA SER A 40 1.19 7.01 9.10
C SER A 40 0.58 7.15 10.49
N SER A 41 0.23 6.05 11.17
CA SER A 41 -0.58 6.09 12.39
C SER A 41 -1.90 6.85 12.19
N LEU A 42 -2.54 6.66 11.03
CA LEU A 42 -3.76 7.36 10.60
C LEU A 42 -3.61 8.89 10.46
N ASN A 43 -2.38 9.40 10.35
CA ASN A 43 -2.13 10.82 10.16
C ASN A 43 -2.10 11.16 8.66
N PRO A 44 -3.10 11.89 8.12
CA PRO A 44 -3.10 12.29 6.71
C PRO A 44 -2.05 13.36 6.40
N ALA A 45 -1.46 14.02 7.39
CA ALA A 45 -0.41 15.03 7.21
C ALA A 45 1.01 14.46 7.35
N ALA A 46 1.16 13.14 7.51
CA ALA A 46 2.47 12.51 7.69
C ALA A 46 3.42 12.76 6.51
N LYS A 47 4.69 12.97 6.82
CA LYS A 47 5.78 13.18 5.84
C LYS A 47 7.01 12.43 6.30
N ALA A 48 7.58 11.61 5.42
CA ALA A 48 8.86 10.96 5.69
C ALA A 48 9.99 11.98 5.63
N ARG A 49 11.02 11.80 6.46
CA ARG A 49 12.20 12.69 6.50
C ARG A 49 13.23 12.39 5.40
N THR A 50 13.25 11.16 4.90
CA THR A 50 14.30 10.62 4.04
C THR A 50 13.81 10.28 2.63
N SER A 51 12.53 10.49 2.33
CA SER A 51 11.96 10.17 1.03
C SER A 51 10.82 11.12 0.68
N SER A 52 10.29 10.99 -0.54
CA SER A 52 9.10 11.75 -0.95
C SER A 52 7.80 11.22 -0.34
N ALA A 53 7.85 10.14 0.45
CA ALA A 53 6.65 9.49 0.99
C ALA A 53 5.84 10.43 1.88
N ALA A 54 4.55 10.56 1.60
CA ALA A 54 3.66 11.49 2.30
C ALA A 54 2.20 11.01 2.34
N GLY A 55 1.46 11.51 3.31
CA GLY A 55 0.03 11.28 3.44
C GLY A 55 -0.33 10.01 4.20
N LEU A 56 -1.64 9.72 4.23
CA LEU A 56 -2.22 8.61 4.99
C LEU A 56 -1.63 7.23 4.64
N PHE A 57 -1.18 7.05 3.39
CA PHE A 57 -0.62 5.80 2.86
C PHE A 57 0.85 5.94 2.46
N GLN A 58 1.53 7.01 2.90
CA GLN A 58 2.95 7.26 2.63
C GLN A 58 3.32 7.10 1.14
N PHE A 59 2.48 7.61 0.26
CA PHE A 59 2.71 7.58 -1.18
C PHE A 59 4.00 8.31 -1.54
N ILE A 60 4.94 7.62 -2.19
CA ILE A 60 6.05 8.30 -2.87
C ILE A 60 5.57 8.95 -4.17
N GLU A 61 6.31 9.96 -4.63
CA GLU A 61 5.93 10.81 -5.75
C GLU A 61 5.56 10.04 -7.02
N GLN A 62 6.42 9.15 -7.50
CA GLN A 62 6.19 8.48 -8.79
C GLN A 62 5.03 7.50 -8.73
N THR A 63 4.84 6.81 -7.59
CA THR A 63 3.68 5.96 -7.35
C THR A 63 2.40 6.78 -7.33
N TRP A 64 2.42 7.94 -6.67
CA TRP A 64 1.27 8.85 -6.63
C TRP A 64 0.89 9.34 -8.02
N LEU A 65 1.84 9.89 -8.77
CA LEU A 65 1.58 10.39 -10.12
C LEU A 65 1.07 9.27 -11.04
N GLY A 66 1.62 8.06 -10.92
CA GLY A 66 1.13 6.89 -11.64
C GLY A 66 -0.31 6.51 -11.26
N ALA A 67 -0.63 6.51 -9.97
CA ALA A 67 -1.96 6.20 -9.47
C ALA A 67 -2.99 7.25 -9.90
N VAL A 68 -2.65 8.54 -9.81
CA VAL A 68 -3.49 9.64 -10.31
C VAL A 68 -3.68 9.50 -11.82
N LYS A 69 -2.60 9.26 -12.58
CA LYS A 69 -2.70 9.09 -14.04
C LYS A 69 -3.64 7.96 -14.43
N LYS A 70 -3.56 6.83 -13.72
CA LYS A 70 -4.28 5.60 -14.07
C LYS A 70 -5.72 5.57 -13.54
N TYR A 71 -5.92 6.00 -12.30
CA TYR A 71 -7.20 5.84 -11.58
C TYR A 71 -7.87 7.17 -11.25
N GLY A 72 -7.17 8.29 -11.38
CA GLY A 72 -7.62 9.60 -10.91
C GLY A 72 -8.99 10.01 -11.44
N ALA A 73 -9.30 9.75 -12.71
CA ALA A 73 -10.60 10.10 -13.29
C ALA A 73 -11.80 9.49 -12.51
N GLY A 74 -11.72 8.23 -12.09
CA GLY A 74 -12.75 7.57 -11.29
C GLY A 74 -12.88 8.11 -9.87
N HIS A 75 -11.86 8.85 -9.39
CA HIS A 75 -11.78 9.43 -8.06
C HIS A 75 -11.90 10.97 -8.08
N GLY A 76 -12.42 11.53 -9.17
CA GLY A 76 -12.62 12.98 -9.32
C GLY A 76 -11.35 13.79 -9.53
N LEU A 77 -10.27 13.15 -9.99
CA LEU A 77 -8.96 13.74 -10.31
C LEU A 77 -8.68 13.71 -11.81
N GLY A 78 -9.71 13.86 -12.64
CA GLY A 78 -9.58 13.75 -14.11
C GLY A 78 -8.68 14.83 -14.70
N ALA A 79 -8.76 16.07 -14.19
CA ALA A 79 -7.92 17.17 -14.63
C ALA A 79 -6.44 16.94 -14.25
N GLU A 80 -6.19 16.54 -13.00
CA GLU A 80 -4.88 16.15 -12.50
C GLU A 80 -4.26 15.04 -13.35
N ALA A 81 -5.06 14.01 -13.69
CA ALA A 81 -4.61 12.88 -14.49
C ALA A 81 -4.27 13.28 -15.93
N ALA A 82 -4.96 14.28 -16.48
CA ALA A 82 -4.68 14.82 -17.81
C ALA A 82 -3.33 15.55 -17.85
N ASP A 83 -2.98 16.27 -16.77
CA ASP A 83 -1.71 17.01 -16.64
C ASP A 83 -0.47 16.11 -16.49
N ILE A 84 -0.67 14.83 -16.14
CA ILE A 84 0.41 13.87 -15.95
C ILE A 84 0.76 13.17 -17.27
N VAL A 85 2.02 13.24 -17.65
CA VAL A 85 2.58 12.57 -18.82
C VAL A 85 3.46 11.41 -18.37
N ARG A 86 3.30 10.24 -19.02
CA ARG A 86 4.22 9.11 -18.87
C ARG A 86 5.28 9.20 -19.97
N GLY A 87 6.49 9.58 -19.59
CA GLY A 87 7.62 9.73 -20.50
C GLY A 87 8.29 8.40 -20.87
N PRO A 88 9.34 8.45 -21.72
CA PRO A 88 10.22 7.33 -22.01
C PRO A 88 10.78 6.72 -20.71
N GLY A 89 10.88 5.39 -20.64
CA GLY A 89 11.30 4.69 -19.41
C GLY A 89 10.23 4.60 -18.31
N GLY A 90 9.03 5.14 -18.55
CA GLY A 90 7.88 4.97 -17.65
C GLY A 90 7.80 5.95 -16.49
N ARG A 91 8.65 6.99 -16.47
CA ARG A 91 8.61 8.07 -15.47
C ARG A 91 7.39 8.97 -15.70
N TYR A 92 6.71 9.35 -14.62
CA TYR A 92 5.60 10.30 -14.66
C TYR A 92 6.09 11.72 -14.38
N THR A 93 5.67 12.66 -15.21
CA THR A 93 6.01 14.09 -15.11
C THR A 93 4.77 14.95 -15.27
N VAL A 94 4.85 16.17 -14.74
CA VAL A 94 3.86 17.24 -14.93
C VAL A 94 4.68 18.46 -15.34
N ALA A 95 4.28 19.12 -16.42
CA ALA A 95 5.10 20.16 -17.05
C ALA A 95 5.24 21.41 -16.16
N ASP A 96 4.15 21.89 -15.58
CA ASP A 96 4.15 23.03 -14.67
C ASP A 96 4.53 22.57 -13.24
N PRO A 97 5.61 23.11 -12.65
CA PRO A 97 6.01 22.80 -11.28
C PRO A 97 4.95 23.12 -10.21
N ALA A 98 4.17 24.19 -10.38
CA ALA A 98 3.13 24.56 -9.43
C ALA A 98 1.97 23.56 -9.49
N ARG A 99 1.51 23.23 -10.71
CA ARG A 99 0.52 22.16 -10.94
C ARG A 99 1.00 20.82 -10.39
N ARG A 100 2.27 20.48 -10.62
CA ARG A 100 2.90 19.26 -10.08
C ARG A 100 2.80 19.22 -8.56
N GLN A 101 3.15 20.31 -7.88
CA GLN A 101 3.08 20.38 -6.43
C GLN A 101 1.64 20.23 -5.94
N ALA A 102 0.67 20.91 -6.56
CA ALA A 102 -0.74 20.77 -6.23
C ALA A 102 -1.24 19.33 -6.38
N ILE A 103 -0.82 18.61 -7.42
CA ILE A 103 -1.14 17.19 -7.58
C ILE A 103 -0.52 16.37 -6.45
N LEU A 104 0.72 16.65 -6.07
CA LEU A 104 1.41 15.92 -5.00
C LEU A 104 0.83 16.19 -3.62
N ASP A 105 0.28 17.37 -3.38
CA ASP A 105 -0.35 17.73 -2.11
C ASP A 105 -1.69 17.03 -1.90
N LEU A 106 -2.31 16.51 -2.96
CA LEU A 106 -3.50 15.66 -2.84
C LEU A 106 -3.22 14.34 -2.09
N ARG A 107 -1.96 13.98 -1.84
CA ARG A 107 -1.60 12.87 -0.91
C ARG A 107 -2.06 13.13 0.53
N PHE A 108 -2.20 14.40 0.91
CA PHE A 108 -2.68 14.79 2.24
C PHE A 108 -4.21 14.81 2.33
N ASP A 109 -4.91 14.65 1.21
CA ASP A 109 -6.36 14.46 1.19
C ASP A 109 -6.68 12.99 1.48
N ALA A 110 -7.34 12.73 2.62
CA ALA A 110 -7.64 11.38 3.07
C ALA A 110 -8.52 10.60 2.08
N GLU A 111 -9.48 11.26 1.42
CA GLU A 111 -10.38 10.62 0.46
C GLU A 111 -9.63 10.22 -0.81
N LYS A 112 -8.83 11.14 -1.36
CA LYS A 112 -8.03 10.85 -2.56
C LYS A 112 -6.98 9.79 -2.28
N ALA A 113 -6.29 9.89 -1.14
CA ALA A 113 -5.28 8.92 -0.75
C ALA A 113 -5.87 7.53 -0.53
N ALA A 114 -7.00 7.42 0.19
CA ALA A 114 -7.66 6.14 0.43
C ALA A 114 -8.19 5.51 -0.86
N GLY A 115 -8.83 6.29 -1.73
CA GLY A 115 -9.34 5.80 -3.01
C GLY A 115 -8.23 5.24 -3.90
N LEU A 116 -7.14 5.98 -4.07
CA LEU A 116 -6.01 5.52 -4.90
C LEU A 116 -5.21 4.37 -4.26
N ALA A 117 -5.10 4.32 -2.94
CA ALA A 117 -4.50 3.17 -2.25
C ALA A 117 -5.33 1.90 -2.46
N ALA A 118 -6.65 2.02 -2.41
CA ALA A 118 -7.55 0.90 -2.65
C ALA A 118 -7.49 0.42 -4.12
N GLU A 119 -7.38 1.32 -5.10
CA GLU A 119 -7.18 0.91 -6.51
C GLU A 119 -5.86 0.14 -6.72
N LEU A 120 -4.77 0.59 -6.10
CA LEU A 120 -3.50 -0.11 -6.16
C LEU A 120 -3.57 -1.48 -5.48
N ALA A 121 -4.24 -1.58 -4.33
CA ALA A 121 -4.48 -2.85 -3.67
C ALA A 121 -5.33 -3.79 -4.54
N ARG A 122 -6.39 -3.28 -5.18
CA ARG A 122 -7.21 -4.04 -6.12
C ARG A 122 -6.41 -4.54 -7.33
N GLU A 123 -5.54 -3.69 -7.91
CA GLU A 123 -4.65 -4.07 -9.00
C GLU A 123 -3.65 -5.15 -8.56
N ASN A 124 -3.01 -4.96 -7.40
CA ASN A 124 -2.05 -5.93 -6.86
C ASN A 124 -2.71 -7.28 -6.62
N LYS A 125 -3.93 -7.31 -6.08
CA LYS A 125 -4.71 -8.55 -5.94
C LYS A 125 -4.91 -9.23 -7.29
N ALA A 126 -5.47 -8.51 -8.27
CA ALA A 126 -5.76 -9.09 -9.58
C ALA A 126 -4.50 -9.65 -10.25
N SER A 127 -3.37 -8.93 -10.14
CA SER A 127 -2.07 -9.36 -10.64
C SER A 127 -1.57 -10.63 -9.95
N LEU A 128 -1.64 -10.68 -8.61
CA LEU A 128 -1.22 -11.85 -7.85
C LEU A 128 -2.11 -13.07 -8.12
N GLU A 129 -3.43 -12.90 -8.12
CA GLU A 129 -4.37 -14.01 -8.37
C GLU A 129 -4.22 -14.57 -9.77
N GLY A 130 -4.05 -13.70 -10.78
CA GLY A 130 -3.76 -14.12 -12.15
C GLY A 130 -2.44 -14.88 -12.27
N ALA A 131 -1.43 -14.52 -11.46
CA ALA A 131 -0.14 -15.20 -11.46
C ALA A 131 -0.15 -16.53 -10.67
N LEU A 132 -0.93 -16.62 -9.59
CA LEU A 132 -0.93 -17.75 -8.65
C LEU A 132 -2.03 -18.77 -8.95
N GLY A 133 -3.07 -18.40 -9.71
CA GLY A 133 -4.21 -19.26 -10.00
C GLY A 133 -5.09 -19.56 -8.79
N ARG A 134 -4.97 -18.78 -7.71
CA ARG A 134 -5.75 -18.91 -6.47
C ARG A 134 -6.06 -17.51 -5.91
N ALA A 135 -7.08 -17.45 -5.05
CA ALA A 135 -7.35 -16.25 -4.28
C ALA A 135 -6.16 -15.89 -3.37
N VAL A 136 -5.95 -14.60 -3.17
CA VAL A 136 -4.94 -14.07 -2.24
C VAL A 136 -5.58 -13.43 -1.02
N GLY A 137 -5.00 -13.69 0.15
CA GLY A 137 -5.41 -13.09 1.41
C GLY A 137 -4.74 -11.73 1.64
N ALA A 138 -5.05 -11.14 2.79
CA ALA A 138 -4.53 -9.83 3.17
C ALA A 138 -2.99 -9.84 3.32
N ALA A 139 -2.41 -10.97 3.76
CA ALA A 139 -0.97 -11.08 4.00
C ALA A 139 -0.18 -11.12 2.68
N GLU A 140 -0.69 -11.86 1.69
CA GLU A 140 -0.14 -11.87 0.34
C GLU A 140 -0.31 -10.52 -0.36
N LEU A 141 -1.44 -9.86 -0.14
CA LEU A 141 -1.66 -8.51 -0.67
C LEU A 141 -0.70 -7.49 -0.05
N TYR A 142 -0.47 -7.59 1.26
CA TYR A 142 0.53 -6.79 1.95
C TYR A 142 1.95 -7.12 1.47
N ALA A 143 2.25 -8.39 1.13
CA ALA A 143 3.52 -8.75 0.52
C ALA A 143 3.72 -7.99 -0.81
N ALA A 144 2.68 -7.84 -1.65
CA ALA A 144 2.78 -7.03 -2.87
C ALA A 144 2.94 -5.54 -2.59
N HIS A 145 2.33 -5.01 -1.53
CA HIS A 145 2.58 -3.64 -1.09
C HIS A 145 4.05 -3.44 -0.68
N PHE A 146 4.59 -4.35 0.13
CA PHE A 146 5.93 -4.25 0.71
C PHE A 146 7.07 -4.58 -0.27
N LEU A 147 6.94 -5.68 -1.03
CA LEU A 147 7.97 -6.20 -1.94
C LEU A 147 7.80 -5.71 -3.38
N GLY A 148 6.68 -5.05 -3.67
CA GLY A 148 6.20 -4.84 -5.03
C GLY A 148 5.60 -6.14 -5.63
N PRO A 149 4.80 -6.01 -6.70
CA PRO A 149 4.13 -7.15 -7.36
C PRO A 149 5.07 -8.27 -7.81
N THR A 150 6.22 -7.93 -8.40
CA THR A 150 7.19 -8.93 -8.86
C THR A 150 7.81 -9.67 -7.69
N GLY A 151 8.28 -8.95 -6.66
CA GLY A 151 8.88 -9.57 -5.48
C GLY A 151 7.88 -10.45 -4.72
N ALA A 152 6.64 -9.99 -4.57
CA ALA A 152 5.58 -10.79 -3.98
C ALA A 152 5.26 -12.03 -4.82
N ARG A 153 5.20 -11.92 -6.16
CA ARG A 153 5.02 -13.10 -7.01
C ARG A 153 6.17 -14.10 -6.84
N THR A 154 7.42 -13.64 -6.89
CA THR A 154 8.59 -14.50 -6.67
C THR A 154 8.52 -15.22 -5.33
N LEU A 155 8.16 -14.50 -4.26
CA LEU A 155 8.00 -15.09 -2.93
C LEU A 155 6.85 -16.09 -2.88
N LEU A 156 5.67 -15.73 -3.39
CA LEU A 156 4.42 -16.49 -3.26
C LEU A 156 4.33 -17.69 -4.21
N SER A 157 5.16 -17.73 -5.26
CA SER A 157 5.28 -18.89 -6.16
C SER A 157 6.32 -19.91 -5.69
N ALA A 158 7.12 -19.60 -4.68
CA ALA A 158 8.15 -20.50 -4.16
C ALA A 158 7.60 -21.46 -3.09
N ASP A 159 8.36 -22.52 -2.81
CA ASP A 159 8.08 -23.43 -1.71
C ASP A 159 8.13 -22.72 -0.35
N ALA A 160 7.21 -23.06 0.55
CA ALA A 160 7.09 -22.39 1.85
C ALA A 160 8.33 -22.56 2.75
N GLY A 161 9.12 -23.64 2.55
CA GLY A 161 10.37 -23.90 3.24
C GLY A 161 11.61 -23.26 2.59
N ALA A 162 11.49 -22.71 1.39
CA ALA A 162 12.61 -22.07 0.70
C ALA A 162 13.07 -20.79 1.42
N SER A 163 14.36 -20.46 1.31
CA SER A 163 14.90 -19.21 1.86
C SER A 163 14.32 -17.99 1.12
N ALA A 164 13.63 -17.12 1.85
CA ALA A 164 13.11 -15.87 1.30
C ALA A 164 14.24 -14.88 0.96
N ALA A 165 15.33 -14.92 1.72
CA ALA A 165 16.49 -14.05 1.50
C ALA A 165 17.23 -14.41 0.20
N ALA A 166 17.36 -15.72 -0.09
CA ALA A 166 17.96 -16.20 -1.33
C ALA A 166 17.10 -15.85 -2.56
N LEU A 167 15.78 -15.88 -2.42
CA LEU A 167 14.84 -15.52 -3.50
C LEU A 167 14.82 -14.01 -3.79
N LEU A 168 15.00 -13.18 -2.76
CA LEU A 168 14.86 -11.73 -2.83
C LEU A 168 16.03 -11.00 -2.16
N PRO A 169 17.27 -11.15 -2.68
CA PRO A 169 18.48 -10.70 -1.98
C PRO A 169 18.51 -9.19 -1.73
N SER A 170 18.05 -8.38 -2.70
CA SER A 170 18.00 -6.92 -2.54
C SER A 170 16.98 -6.48 -1.47
N ALA A 171 15.79 -7.10 -1.46
CA ALA A 171 14.77 -6.81 -0.44
C ALA A 171 15.23 -7.27 0.95
N ALA A 172 15.93 -8.40 1.02
CA ALA A 172 16.50 -8.95 2.24
C ALA A 172 17.61 -8.07 2.82
N ALA A 173 18.47 -7.52 1.97
CA ALA A 173 19.50 -6.56 2.37
C ALA A 173 18.89 -5.27 2.93
N ALA A 174 17.86 -4.72 2.27
CA ALA A 174 17.18 -3.51 2.72
C ALA A 174 16.32 -3.72 3.97
N ASN A 175 15.80 -4.94 4.20
CA ASN A 175 14.83 -5.25 5.24
C ASN A 175 15.24 -6.46 6.07
N ARG A 176 16.46 -6.42 6.63
CA ARG A 176 17.04 -7.53 7.41
C ARG A 176 16.09 -8.10 8.47
N HIS A 177 15.36 -7.24 9.18
CA HIS A 177 14.43 -7.64 10.24
C HIS A 177 13.22 -8.48 9.76
N VAL A 178 12.88 -8.42 8.46
CA VAL A 178 11.81 -9.22 7.84
C VAL A 178 12.34 -10.57 7.40
N PHE A 179 13.52 -10.59 6.77
CA PHE A 179 14.06 -11.77 6.09
C PHE A 179 15.00 -12.63 6.95
N PHE A 180 15.42 -12.14 8.11
CA PHE A 180 16.37 -12.86 8.97
C PHE A 180 15.89 -12.92 10.43
N ASP A 181 16.32 -13.97 11.11
CA ASP A 181 16.27 -14.15 12.55
C ASP A 181 17.70 -14.32 13.06
N GLY A 182 18.30 -13.21 13.49
CA GLY A 182 19.75 -13.12 13.70
C GLY A 182 20.52 -13.36 12.39
N ALA A 183 21.34 -14.43 12.37
CA ALA A 183 22.07 -14.87 11.18
C ALA A 183 21.26 -15.86 10.30
N ARG A 184 20.16 -16.41 10.80
CA ARG A 184 19.35 -17.41 10.10
C ARG A 184 18.45 -16.73 9.08
N GLU A 185 18.46 -17.22 7.85
CA GLU A 185 17.50 -16.81 6.81
C GLU A 185 16.12 -17.36 7.15
N ARG A 186 15.10 -16.50 7.09
CA ARG A 186 13.71 -16.93 7.24
C ARG A 186 13.22 -17.58 5.96
N SER A 187 12.36 -18.58 6.12
CA SER A 187 11.67 -19.20 5.00
C SER A 187 10.60 -18.28 4.41
N VAL A 188 10.13 -18.61 3.21
CA VAL A 188 8.95 -17.99 2.58
C VAL A 188 7.76 -17.98 3.54
N GLY A 189 7.46 -19.11 4.18
CA GLY A 189 6.37 -19.24 5.15
C GLY A 189 6.54 -18.31 6.35
N GLU A 190 7.75 -18.23 6.93
CA GLU A 190 8.03 -17.34 8.06
C GLU A 190 7.87 -15.86 7.68
N VAL A 191 8.27 -15.46 6.47
CA VAL A 191 8.07 -14.09 5.97
C VAL A 191 6.59 -13.78 5.80
N ILE A 192 5.81 -14.69 5.18
CA ILE A 192 4.36 -14.51 5.01
C ILE A 192 3.66 -14.42 6.37
N ASP A 193 4.07 -15.24 7.34
CA ASP A 193 3.54 -15.19 8.71
C ASP A 193 3.87 -13.87 9.41
N SER A 194 5.05 -13.29 9.16
CA SER A 194 5.40 -11.97 9.69
C SER A 194 4.50 -10.86 9.12
N PHE A 195 4.15 -10.95 7.83
CA PHE A 195 3.18 -10.06 7.21
C PHE A 195 1.79 -10.28 7.78
N ARG A 196 1.36 -11.54 7.94
CA ARG A 196 0.10 -11.86 8.59
C ARG A 196 0.03 -11.32 10.01
N LYS A 197 1.11 -11.34 10.80
CA LYS A 197 1.14 -10.70 12.13
C LYS A 197 1.02 -9.18 12.06
N THR A 198 1.61 -8.57 11.03
CA THR A 198 1.55 -7.13 10.81
C THR A 198 0.13 -6.65 10.47
N ILE A 199 -0.59 -7.42 9.65
CA ILE A 199 -1.89 -7.03 9.09
C ILE A 199 -3.08 -7.86 9.58
N GLY A 200 -2.86 -8.91 10.36
CA GLY A 200 -3.86 -9.91 10.74
C GLY A 200 -4.23 -9.89 12.22
N GLY A 201 -3.94 -8.80 12.93
CA GLY A 201 -4.45 -8.56 14.29
C GLY A 201 -5.96 -8.30 14.33
N ALA A 202 -6.77 -9.00 13.53
CA ALA A 202 -8.22 -8.85 13.43
C ALA A 202 -8.87 -8.93 14.82
N ALA A 203 -8.48 -9.90 15.64
CA ALA A 203 -8.96 -10.02 17.03
C ALA A 203 -8.52 -8.85 17.93
N ALA A 204 -7.28 -8.36 17.80
CA ALA A 204 -6.76 -7.28 18.64
C ALA A 204 -7.39 -5.91 18.30
N ALA A 205 -7.57 -5.61 17.01
CA ALA A 205 -8.22 -4.38 16.57
C ALA A 205 -9.72 -4.40 16.87
N VAL A 206 -10.37 -5.57 16.84
CA VAL A 206 -11.76 -5.74 17.32
C VAL A 206 -11.87 -5.36 18.78
N GLU A 207 -10.99 -5.88 19.64
CA GLU A 207 -11.01 -5.58 21.07
C GLU A 207 -10.66 -4.11 21.36
N GLU A 208 -9.73 -3.53 20.61
CA GLU A 208 -9.37 -2.12 20.72
C GLU A 208 -10.52 -1.18 20.27
N ILE A 209 -11.22 -1.54 19.19
CA ILE A 209 -12.39 -0.80 18.68
C ILE A 209 -13.60 -1.01 19.59
N LYS A 210 -13.85 -2.22 20.12
CA LYS A 210 -14.88 -2.48 21.13
C LYS A 210 -14.63 -1.65 22.39
N SER A 211 -13.37 -1.62 22.84
CA SER A 211 -12.94 -0.81 23.99
C SER A 211 -13.09 0.70 23.73
N ALA A 212 -12.97 1.16 22.49
CA ALA A 212 -13.06 2.58 22.15
C ALA A 212 -14.50 3.08 21.87
N ILE A 213 -15.43 2.22 21.42
CA ILE A 213 -16.76 2.64 20.94
C ILE A 213 -17.91 2.14 21.83
N GLY A 214 -17.67 1.20 22.74
CA GLY A 214 -18.65 0.66 23.69
C GLY A 214 -19.63 -0.35 23.09
N ASP A 215 -20.17 -1.22 23.95
CA ASP A 215 -20.89 -2.47 23.59
C ASP A 215 -22.13 -2.30 22.69
N GLY A 216 -22.67 -1.08 22.56
CA GLY A 216 -23.93 -0.80 21.86
C GLY A 216 -23.91 -0.96 20.34
N LEU A 217 -22.74 -1.00 19.69
CA LEU A 217 -22.58 -1.27 18.25
C LEU A 217 -22.24 -2.73 17.92
N SER A 218 -22.17 -3.61 18.93
CA SER A 218 -21.65 -4.98 18.84
C SER A 218 -22.39 -5.87 17.83
N ALA A 219 -23.70 -5.67 17.63
CA ALA A 219 -24.48 -6.45 16.66
C ALA A 219 -24.12 -6.15 15.19
N ILE A 220 -23.66 -4.92 14.90
CA ILE A 220 -23.25 -4.51 13.55
C ILE A 220 -21.80 -4.95 13.27
N ALA A 221 -20.98 -5.03 14.32
CA ALA A 221 -19.62 -5.58 14.25
C ALA A 221 -19.64 -7.09 13.97
N GLY A 222 -20.56 -7.86 14.56
CA GLY A 222 -20.64 -9.31 14.37
C GLY A 222 -20.81 -9.76 12.91
N ASP A 223 -21.65 -9.07 12.13
CA ASP A 223 -21.86 -9.40 10.71
C ASP A 223 -20.77 -8.82 9.79
N ALA A 224 -20.19 -7.67 10.14
CA ALA A 224 -19.02 -7.12 9.43
C ALA A 224 -17.74 -7.96 9.62
N PHE A 225 -17.65 -8.74 10.72
CA PHE A 225 -16.49 -9.59 11.02
C PHE A 225 -16.54 -10.99 10.42
N ARG A 226 -17.62 -11.38 9.73
CA ARG A 226 -17.58 -12.52 8.77
C ARG A 226 -16.75 -12.20 7.52
N GLU A 227 -16.28 -10.97 7.41
CA GLU A 227 -15.47 -10.42 6.32
C GLU A 227 -13.98 -10.34 6.69
N THR A 228 -13.41 -11.43 7.24
CA THR A 228 -11.95 -11.57 7.45
C THR A 228 -11.18 -11.81 6.15
N ALA A 229 -11.86 -11.78 5.02
CA ALA A 229 -11.22 -11.74 3.72
C ALA A 229 -10.73 -10.32 3.43
N ALA A 230 -9.59 -10.19 2.76
CA ALA A 230 -9.10 -8.90 2.26
C ALA A 230 -10.11 -8.17 1.34
N PHE A 231 -11.24 -8.78 1.01
CA PHE A 231 -12.29 -8.33 0.09
C PHE A 231 -13.66 -8.87 0.55
N SER A 232 -14.72 -8.06 0.49
CA SER A 232 -16.11 -8.56 0.40
C SER A 232 -16.48 -8.88 -1.04
N PRO A 233 -17.38 -9.84 -1.28
CA PRO A 233 -17.79 -10.21 -2.64
C PRO A 233 -18.66 -9.10 -3.26
N ALA A 234 -18.10 -8.34 -4.19
CA ALA A 234 -18.86 -7.57 -5.17
C ALA A 234 -18.81 -8.28 -6.54
N GLN A 235 -19.95 -8.31 -7.25
CA GLN A 235 -20.14 -9.06 -8.51
C GLN A 235 -19.21 -8.57 -9.65
N PRO A 236 -18.74 -9.47 -10.53
CA PRO A 236 -17.77 -9.14 -11.57
C PRO A 236 -18.41 -8.45 -12.80
N LEU A 237 -17.67 -7.50 -13.40
CA LEU A 237 -17.90 -7.03 -14.78
C LEU A 237 -16.78 -7.53 -15.71
N PRO A 238 -17.08 -7.89 -16.97
CA PRO A 238 -16.13 -8.56 -17.86
C PRO A 238 -15.26 -7.60 -18.69
N GLY A 239 -14.02 -8.02 -18.93
CA GLY A 239 -13.19 -7.60 -20.06
C GLY A 239 -12.24 -6.42 -19.82
N LEU A 240 -10.93 -6.69 -19.87
CA LEU A 240 -9.92 -5.93 -20.62
C LEU A 240 -8.53 -6.53 -20.37
N GLU A 241 -7.94 -7.08 -21.44
CA GLU A 241 -6.51 -7.39 -21.53
C GLU A 241 -5.70 -6.11 -21.72
N THR A 242 -4.56 -5.99 -21.03
CA THR A 242 -3.28 -5.50 -21.61
C THR A 242 -2.17 -5.63 -20.57
N ARG A 243 -1.04 -6.23 -20.99
CA ARG A 243 0.19 -6.39 -20.20
C ARG A 243 0.87 -5.03 -20.00
N SER A 244 1.11 -4.65 -18.74
CA SER A 244 2.05 -3.58 -18.38
C SER A 244 2.51 -3.76 -16.93
N LEU A 245 3.81 -3.57 -16.67
CA LEU A 245 4.40 -3.71 -15.34
C LEU A 245 3.87 -2.60 -14.40
N SER A 246 3.52 -2.97 -13.16
CA SER A 246 2.90 -2.07 -12.18
C SER A 246 3.88 -1.01 -11.65
N PRO A 247 3.45 0.25 -11.47
CA PRO A 247 4.27 1.37 -10.98
C PRO A 247 4.93 1.14 -9.61
N LEU A 248 4.37 0.26 -8.77
CA LEU A 248 4.93 -0.07 -7.47
C LEU A 248 6.22 -0.91 -7.59
N VAL A 249 6.40 -1.65 -8.69
CA VAL A 249 7.65 -2.35 -9.03
C VAL A 249 8.78 -1.36 -9.32
N LEU A 250 8.49 -0.21 -9.95
CA LEU A 250 9.48 0.84 -10.18
C LEU A 250 9.91 1.55 -8.88
N ALA A 251 8.97 1.73 -7.95
CA ALA A 251 9.23 2.37 -6.66
C ALA A 251 10.23 1.58 -5.80
N VAL A 252 10.09 0.26 -5.76
CA VAL A 252 11.01 -0.63 -5.03
C VAL A 252 12.36 -0.74 -5.74
N LEU A 253 12.38 -0.76 -7.08
CA LEU A 253 13.64 -0.78 -7.84
C LEU A 253 14.43 0.54 -7.73
N GLN A 254 13.77 1.69 -7.61
CA GLN A 254 14.47 2.98 -7.44
C GLN A 254 14.88 3.27 -5.99
N ALA A 255 14.30 2.61 -5.00
CA ALA A 255 14.78 2.64 -3.62
C ALA A 255 16.08 1.82 -3.42
N LEU A 256 16.43 0.97 -4.40
CA LEU A 256 17.65 0.16 -4.40
C LEU A 256 18.83 0.83 -5.14
N ASP A 257 18.63 1.99 -5.77
CA ASP A 257 19.71 2.85 -6.27
C ASP A 257 20.34 3.67 -5.11
N TRP A 258 20.86 2.95 -4.11
CA TRP A 258 21.84 3.49 -3.18
C TRP A 258 23.17 3.67 -3.92
N ARG A 259 23.57 4.93 -4.19
CA ARG A 259 24.97 5.24 -4.52
C ARG A 259 25.78 5.20 -3.22
N GLY A 260 26.69 4.24 -3.12
CA GLY A 260 27.69 4.17 -2.06
C GLY A 260 28.67 5.37 -2.06
N PRO A 261 29.53 5.48 -1.03
CA PRO A 261 30.43 6.61 -0.87
C PRO A 261 31.47 6.65 -2.00
N GLY A 262 31.72 7.85 -2.51
CA GLY A 262 32.66 8.09 -3.60
C GLY A 262 34.08 7.65 -3.25
N PHE A 263 34.70 6.93 -4.18
CA PHE A 263 36.15 6.80 -4.22
C PHE A 263 36.75 8.13 -4.63
N SER A 264 37.57 8.72 -3.77
CA SER A 264 38.58 9.71 -4.14
C SER A 264 39.60 9.00 -5.03
N ASP A 265 39.76 9.44 -6.27
CA ASP A 265 40.92 9.06 -7.08
C ASP A 265 42.09 9.92 -6.62
N GLY A 266 43.05 9.29 -5.95
CA GLY A 266 44.33 9.87 -5.60
C GLY A 266 45.35 9.50 -6.67
N ARG A 267 45.82 10.52 -7.39
CA ARG A 267 47.08 10.67 -8.15
C ARG A 267 46.96 12.06 -8.82
N ASP A 268 47.76 13.08 -8.53
CA ASP A 268 49.14 13.19 -8.03
C ASP A 268 49.28 14.32 -7.00
#